data_AF-A0A7W3U152-F1
#
_entry.id   AF-A0A7W3U152-F1
#
_cell.length_a   1.000
_cell.length_b   1.000
_cell.length_c   1.000
_cell.angle_alpha   90.00
_cell.angle_beta   90.00
_cell.angle_gamma   90.00
#
_symmetry.space_group_name_H-M   'P 1'
#
loop_
_entity.id
_entity.type
_entity.pdbx_description
1 polymer ?
#
loop_
_entity_poly.entity_id
_entity_poly.type
_entity_poly.pdbx_seq_one_letter_code
_entity_poly.pdbx_strand_id
1 'polypeptide(L)' 'MKTPESMARMGEVVEDIAASMTRVATHVAMLGVQGDADEQMRIITEENNKVLDRIRELYDLPPAPER' A
#
# COMPACT_ATOMS: atom_id res chain seq x y z
N MET A 1 20.06 16.69 -12.26
CA MET A 1 18.65 16.99 -12.55
C MET A 1 17.88 15.67 -12.51
N LYS A 2 16.82 15.55 -11.70
CA LYS A 2 15.90 14.41 -11.81
C LYS A 2 15.15 14.55 -13.13
N THR A 3 15.10 13.51 -13.94
CA THR A 3 14.46 13.53 -15.27
C THR A 3 12.94 13.72 -15.11
N PRO A 4 12.22 14.29 -16.11
CA PRO A 4 10.77 14.38 -16.10
C PRO A 4 10.07 13.01 -15.87
N GLU A 5 10.63 11.93 -16.44
CA GLU A 5 10.19 10.56 -16.19
C GLU A 5 10.26 10.16 -14.71
N SER A 6 11.27 10.62 -13.97
CA SER A 6 11.38 10.38 -12.54
C SER A 6 10.28 11.07 -11.73
N MET A 7 9.74 12.19 -12.20
CA MET A 7 8.65 12.91 -11.52
C MET A 7 7.29 12.29 -11.84
N ALA A 8 7.06 11.91 -13.10
CA ALA A 8 5.84 11.19 -13.50
C ALA A 8 5.70 9.87 -12.74
N ARG A 9 6.78 9.07 -12.70
CA ARG A 9 6.80 7.81 -11.95
C ARG A 9 6.58 8.02 -10.45
N MET A 10 7.08 9.12 -9.88
CA MET A 10 6.83 9.44 -8.48
C MET A 10 5.35 9.78 -8.23
N GLY A 11 4.70 10.48 -9.17
CA GLY A 11 3.26 10.77 -9.11
C GLY A 11 2.43 9.49 -9.09
N GLU A 12 2.69 8.56 -10.02
CA GLU A 12 2.01 7.26 -10.07
C GLU A 12 2.18 6.47 -8.77
N VAL A 13 3.41 6.43 -8.22
CA VAL A 13 3.66 5.73 -6.95
C VAL A 13 2.89 6.35 -5.78
N VAL A 14 2.79 7.68 -5.72
CA VAL A 14 2.04 8.37 -4.67
C VAL A 14 0.53 8.10 -4.80
N GLU A 15 -0.01 8.09 -6.02
CA GLU A 15 -1.41 7.74 -6.28
C GLU A 15 -1.73 6.29 -5.86
N ASP A 16 -0.85 5.34 -6.21
CA ASP A 16 -0.96 3.93 -5.79
C ASP A 16 -1.00 3.78 -4.26
N ILE A 17 -0.13 4.51 -3.55
CA ILE A 17 -0.08 4.51 -2.09
C ILE A 17 -1.37 5.07 -1.52
N ALA A 18 -1.85 6.21 -2.04
CA ALA A 18 -3.08 6.84 -1.55
C ALA A 18 -4.31 5.94 -1.74
N ALA A 19 -4.42 5.27 -2.89
CA ALA A 19 -5.48 4.31 -3.18
C ALA A 19 -5.44 3.12 -2.21
N SER A 20 -4.25 2.57 -1.96
CA SER A 20 -4.08 1.43 -1.04
C SER A 20 -4.41 1.81 0.41
N MET A 21 -3.95 2.98 0.87
CA MET A 21 -4.28 3.50 2.21
C MET A 21 -5.77 3.76 2.39
N THR A 22 -6.46 4.23 1.35
CA THR A 22 -7.92 4.41 1.37
C THR A 22 -8.64 3.07 1.55
N ARG A 23 -8.17 2.01 0.86
CA ARG A 23 -8.71 0.65 1.05
C ARG A 23 -8.44 0.12 2.45
N VAL A 24 -7.22 0.26 2.97
CA VAL A 24 -6.90 -0.12 4.36
C VAL A 24 -7.84 0.55 5.35
N ALA A 25 -8.00 1.89 5.26
CA ALA A 25 -8.88 2.63 6.18
C ALA A 25 -10.33 2.15 6.11
N THR A 26 -10.83 1.87 4.90
CA THR A 26 -12.19 1.35 4.68
C THR A 26 -12.37 -0.01 5.34
N HIS A 27 -11.45 -0.94 5.13
CA HIS A 27 -11.54 -2.28 5.71
C HIS A 27 -11.34 -2.28 7.23
N VAL A 28 -10.45 -1.43 7.76
CA VAL A 28 -10.31 -1.24 9.21
C VAL A 28 -11.61 -0.72 9.82
N ALA A 29 -12.29 0.24 9.18
CA ALA A 29 -13.55 0.77 9.66
C ALA A 29 -14.70 -0.26 9.67
N MET A 30 -14.62 -1.30 8.83
CA MET A 30 -15.61 -2.38 8.77
C MET A 30 -15.34 -3.51 9.78
N LEU A 31 -14.15 -3.54 10.41
CA LEU A 31 -13.81 -4.54 11.43
C LEU A 31 -14.79 -4.46 12.60
N GLY A 32 -15.44 -5.59 12.87
CA GLY A 32 -16.45 -5.70 13.94
C GLY A 32 -17.86 -5.23 13.56
N VAL A 33 -18.07 -4.70 12.35
CA VAL A 33 -19.40 -4.26 11.88
C VAL A 33 -20.06 -5.29 10.96
N GLN A 34 -19.33 -5.81 9.96
CA GLN A 34 -19.91 -6.67 8.91
C GLN A 34 -19.77 -8.19 9.15
N GLY A 35 -19.11 -8.61 10.24
CA GLY A 35 -18.98 -10.03 10.59
C GLY A 35 -17.98 -10.83 9.74
N ASP A 36 -17.18 -10.17 8.89
CA ASP A 36 -16.15 -10.79 8.04
C ASP A 36 -14.76 -10.22 8.33
N ALA A 37 -14.32 -10.41 9.59
CA ALA A 37 -13.06 -9.84 10.07
C ALA A 37 -11.85 -10.46 9.37
N ASP A 38 -11.91 -11.74 8.98
CA ASP A 38 -10.80 -12.45 8.35
C ASP A 38 -10.55 -11.91 6.94
N GLU A 39 -11.59 -11.74 6.12
CA GLU A 39 -11.44 -11.15 4.79
C GLU A 39 -10.97 -9.70 4.85
N GLN A 40 -11.49 -8.93 5.80
CA GLN A 40 -11.04 -7.55 6.02
C GLN A 40 -9.56 -7.50 6.42
N MET A 41 -9.12 -8.37 7.32
CA MET A 41 -7.71 -8.48 7.71
C MET A 41 -6.82 -8.95 6.55
N ARG A 42 -7.31 -9.83 5.69
CA ARG A 42 -6.60 -10.23 4.46
C ARG A 42 -6.37 -9.02 3.56
N ILE A 43 -7.42 -8.26 3.27
CA ILE A 43 -7.34 -7.07 2.41
C ILE A 43 -6.44 -5.99 3.02
N ILE A 44 -6.57 -5.73 4.33
CA ILE A 44 -5.68 -4.80 5.05
C ILE A 44 -4.21 -5.21 4.89
N THR A 45 -3.92 -6.50 5.03
CA THR A 45 -2.55 -7.02 4.92
C THR A 45 -2.02 -6.86 3.49
N GLU A 46 -2.81 -7.21 2.48
CA GLU A 46 -2.44 -7.09 1.07
C GLU A 46 -2.16 -5.64 0.66
N GLU A 47 -3.04 -4.72 1.02
CA GLU A 47 -2.89 -3.30 0.67
C GLU A 47 -1.73 -2.64 1.44
N ASN A 48 -1.52 -3.00 2.71
CA ASN A 48 -0.33 -2.54 3.45
C ASN A 48 0.97 -3.05 2.83
N ASN A 49 1.02 -4.31 2.38
CA ASN A 49 2.20 -4.86 1.73
C ASN A 49 2.52 -4.09 0.43
N LYS A 50 1.50 -3.77 -0.39
CA LYS A 50 1.67 -2.93 -1.60
C LYS A 50 2.29 -1.58 -1.26
N VAL A 51 1.80 -0.89 -0.22
CA VAL A 51 2.36 0.39 0.23
C VAL A 51 3.81 0.24 0.65
N LEU A 52 4.12 -0.78 1.45
CA LEU A 52 5.49 -1.04 1.90
C LEU A 52 6.42 -1.35 0.74
N ASP A 53 5.98 -2.10 -0.27
CA ASP A 53 6.77 -2.41 -1.45
C ASP A 53 7.05 -1.15 -2.29
N ARG A 54 6.05 -0.28 -2.47
CA ARG A 54 6.26 1.04 -3.09
C ARG A 54 7.26 1.90 -2.33
N ILE A 55 7.20 1.90 -1.00
CA ILE A 55 8.19 2.60 -0.17
C ILE A 55 9.58 2.00 -0.39
N ARG A 56 9.71 0.66 -0.43
CA ARG A 56 10.99 0.01 -0.70
C ARG A 56 11.57 0.40 -2.05
N GLU A 57 10.75 0.43 -3.10
CA GLU A 57 11.15 0.87 -4.44
C GLU A 57 11.64 2.33 -4.45
N LEU A 58 10.94 3.24 -3.75
CA LEU A 58 11.30 4.66 -3.69
C LEU A 58 12.62 4.94 -2.97
N TYR A 59 12.93 4.15 -1.94
CA TYR A 59 14.09 4.33 -1.07
C TYR A 59 15.21 3.30 -1.32
N ASP A 60 15.08 2.47 -2.36
CA ASP A 60 16.02 1.39 -2.70
C ASP A 60 16.33 0.47 -1.51
N LEU A 61 15.27 0.08 -0.79
CA LEU A 61 15.37 -0.79 0.39
C LEU A 61 15.34 -2.27 -0.02
N PRO A 62 15.98 -3.15 0.77
CA PRO A 62 15.91 -4.59 0.51
C PRO A 62 14.46 -5.12 0.59
N PRO A 63 14.18 -6.23 -0.12
CA PRO A 63 12.85 -6.84 -0.11
C PRO A 63 12.43 -7.25 1.30
N ALA A 64 11.11 -7.39 1.50
CA ALA A 64 10.58 -7.89 2.76
C ALA A 64 11.19 -9.27 3.08
N PRO A 65 11.59 -9.54 4.33
CA PRO A 65 12.00 -10.88 4.73
C PRO A 65 10.83 -11.86 4.54
N GLU A 66 11.09 -13.01 3.92
CA GLU A 66 10.11 -14.09 3.78
C GLU A 66 9.71 -14.62 5.17
N ARG A 67 8.40 -14.73 5.43
CA ARG A 67 7.83 -15.25 6.68
C ARG A 67 7.49 -16.71 6.55
#